data_AF-A0A1V2ZZK9-F1
#
_entry.id   AF-A0A1V2ZZK9-F1
#
_cell.length_a   1.000
_cell.length_b   1.000
_cell.length_c   1.000
_cell.angle_alpha   90.00
_cell.angle_beta   90.00
_cell.angle_gamma   90.00
#
_symmetry.space_group_name_H-M   'P 1'
#
loop_
_entity.id
_entity.type
_entity.pdbx_description
1 polymer ?
#
loop_
_entity_poly.entity_id
_entity_poly.type
_entity_poly.pdbx_seq_one_letter_code
_entity_poly.pdbx_strand_id
1 'polypeptide(L)'
;MGSGEDKPRHGFINRYWVLIVIVLWLIAWSARDWLAPAEPEDPPADSGVVLEEEPPAWDEEAAREEAAREEAARQEAAREEAAREEAAREEAAREEAAREEAAREEAAEEPVEVEALLTEARETYWREGAAAAMNILEDGLETQAYESRERADILGELGNLQHATGDVEAAMGSWDRALEKLPEGERRAMMAPLRPIYARHHPQGVDHLERFR
;
A
#
# COMPACT_ATOMS: atom_id res chain seq x y z
N MET A 1 15.43 -12.57 -39.97
CA MET A 1 16.07 -13.40 -38.94
C MET A 1 16.66 -12.48 -37.88
N GLY A 2 16.28 -12.64 -36.62
CA GLY A 2 16.81 -11.88 -35.48
C GLY A 2 15.82 -11.76 -34.33
N SER A 3 15.24 -12.87 -33.87
CA SER A 3 14.41 -12.88 -32.65
C SER A 3 15.32 -12.91 -31.44
N GLY A 4 15.00 -12.04 -30.48
CA GLY A 4 15.84 -11.69 -29.33
C GLY A 4 16.18 -12.87 -28.42
N GLU A 5 17.42 -12.85 -27.96
CA GLU A 5 17.90 -13.67 -26.86
C GLU A 5 17.21 -13.24 -25.56
N ASP A 6 16.40 -14.13 -25.00
CA ASP A 6 15.92 -14.06 -23.62
C ASP A 6 17.12 -14.04 -22.67
N LYS A 7 17.37 -12.90 -22.01
CA LYS A 7 18.33 -12.81 -20.91
C LYS A 7 17.71 -13.43 -19.66
N PRO A 8 18.29 -14.50 -19.09
CA PRO A 8 17.74 -15.12 -17.89
C PRO A 8 17.86 -14.18 -16.69
N ARG A 9 16.80 -14.14 -15.87
CA ARG A 9 16.64 -13.39 -14.62
C ARG A 9 17.64 -13.88 -13.55
N HIS A 10 18.94 -13.61 -13.75
CA HIS A 10 20.01 -14.07 -12.86
C HIS A 10 20.36 -13.10 -11.72
N GLY A 11 19.70 -11.94 -11.62
CA GLY A 11 19.97 -10.96 -10.56
C GLY A 11 19.27 -11.26 -9.24
N PHE A 12 18.04 -11.78 -9.27
CA PHE A 12 17.22 -11.95 -8.06
C PHE A 12 17.64 -13.22 -7.30
N ILE A 13 17.66 -14.37 -7.97
CA ILE A 13 17.96 -15.68 -7.35
C ILE A 13 19.38 -15.70 -6.74
N ASN A 14 20.36 -15.07 -7.40
CA ASN A 14 21.74 -15.05 -6.92
C ASN A 14 21.89 -14.21 -5.63
N ARG A 15 21.09 -13.14 -5.48
CA ARG A 15 21.09 -12.29 -4.28
C ARG A 15 20.48 -13.00 -3.07
N TYR A 16 19.42 -13.79 -3.28
CA TYR A 16 18.86 -14.63 -2.21
C TYR A 16 19.79 -15.78 -1.83
N TRP A 17 20.47 -16.39 -2.80
CA TRP A 17 21.42 -17.47 -2.52
C TRP A 17 22.62 -16.98 -1.71
N VAL A 18 23.15 -15.79 -2.02
CA VAL A 18 24.22 -15.14 -1.24
C VAL A 18 23.77 -14.83 0.19
N LEU A 19 22.56 -14.31 0.39
CA LEU A 19 22.01 -14.06 1.73
C LEU A 19 21.85 -15.36 2.54
N ILE A 20 21.38 -16.44 1.91
CA ILE A 20 21.25 -17.75 2.56
C ILE A 20 22.62 -18.28 3.01
N VAL A 21 23.66 -18.13 2.18
CA VAL A 21 25.02 -18.54 2.53
C VAL A 21 25.59 -17.73 3.70
N ILE A 22 25.35 -16.40 3.73
CA ILE A 22 25.79 -15.53 4.83
C ILE A 22 25.10 -15.91 6.14
N VAL A 23 23.79 -16.17 6.11
CA VAL A 23 23.03 -16.60 7.29
C VAL A 23 23.49 -17.97 7.78
N LEU A 24 23.68 -18.94 6.88
CA LEU A 24 24.22 -20.26 7.25
C LEU A 24 25.63 -20.16 7.82
N TRP A 25 26.46 -19.25 7.32
CA TRP A 25 27.80 -18.99 7.84
C TRP A 25 27.77 -18.40 9.26
N LEU A 26 26.86 -17.45 9.53
CA LEU A 26 26.64 -16.88 10.87
C LEU A 26 26.14 -17.93 11.88
N ILE A 27 25.21 -18.80 11.47
CA ILE A 27 24.72 -19.89 12.31
C ILE A 27 25.85 -20.88 12.63
N ALA A 28 26.64 -21.27 11.62
CA ALA A 28 27.79 -22.16 11.81
C ALA A 28 28.89 -21.54 12.69
N TRP A 29 29.08 -20.22 12.63
CA TRP A 29 30.00 -19.49 13.50
C TRP A 29 29.50 -19.46 14.95
N SER A 30 28.20 -19.26 15.18
CA SER A 30 27.60 -19.25 16.52
C SER A 30 27.67 -20.60 17.25
N ALA A 31 27.69 -21.72 16.50
CA ALA A 31 27.76 -23.06 17.08
C ALA A 31 29.20 -23.51 17.42
N ARG A 32 30.22 -22.77 16.97
CA ARG A 32 31.63 -23.17 17.10
C ARG A 32 32.20 -22.94 18.52
N ASP A 33 31.59 -22.05 19.29
CA ASP A 33 32.05 -21.71 20.65
C ASP A 33 31.50 -22.63 21.76
N TRP A 34 30.66 -23.64 21.43
CA TRP A 34 30.03 -24.49 22.46
C TRP A 34 30.81 -25.79 22.82
N LEU A 35 31.89 -26.16 22.14
CA LEU A 35 32.63 -27.40 22.47
C LEU A 35 34.12 -27.16 22.75
N ALA A 36 34.42 -26.67 23.96
CA ALA A 36 35.68 -26.97 24.62
C ALA A 36 35.51 -28.28 25.43
N PRO A 37 36.36 -29.31 25.23
CA PRO A 37 36.18 -30.61 25.86
C PRO A 37 36.59 -30.55 27.33
N ALA A 38 35.70 -30.99 28.22
CA ALA A 38 36.08 -31.39 29.57
C ALA A 38 36.80 -32.74 29.48
N GLU A 39 38.12 -32.75 29.62
CA GLU A 39 38.89 -33.97 29.90
C GLU A 39 39.03 -34.19 31.42
N PRO A 40 39.22 -35.46 31.85
CA PRO A 40 38.71 -35.99 33.11
C PRO A 40 39.81 -36.22 34.15
N GLU A 41 39.48 -36.10 35.44
CA GLU A 41 40.31 -36.64 36.52
C GLU A 41 39.48 -37.48 37.49
N ASP A 42 39.90 -38.74 37.66
CA ASP A 42 39.56 -39.68 38.73
C ASP A 42 40.90 -40.35 39.11
N PRO A 43 41.15 -40.86 40.34
CA PRO A 43 40.67 -40.55 41.70
C PRO A 43 41.90 -40.31 42.66
N PRO A 44 41.78 -40.13 44.00
CA PRO A 44 41.73 -41.29 44.91
C PRO A 44 41.04 -41.09 46.29
N ALA A 45 40.92 -42.23 46.95
CA ALA A 45 40.41 -42.52 48.29
C ALA A 45 40.70 -41.52 49.43
N ASP A 46 39.63 -41.23 50.17
CA ASP A 46 39.47 -41.47 51.61
C ASP A 46 40.71 -41.28 52.49
N SER A 47 40.72 -40.18 53.24
CA SER A 47 40.79 -40.30 54.69
C SER A 47 40.10 -39.10 55.33
N GLY A 48 38.89 -39.35 55.84
CA GLY A 48 38.22 -38.46 56.76
C GLY A 48 38.91 -38.44 58.12
N VAL A 49 39.32 -37.26 58.56
CA VAL A 49 39.04 -36.79 59.92
C VAL A 49 38.41 -35.41 59.75
N VAL A 50 37.12 -35.34 60.10
CA VAL A 50 36.16 -34.27 59.79
C VAL A 50 36.60 -32.94 60.41
N LEU A 51 36.73 -31.90 59.58
CA LEU A 51 36.91 -30.50 59.97
C LEU A 51 35.62 -29.73 59.68
N GLU A 52 35.08 -29.09 60.71
CA GLU A 52 34.09 -28.01 60.58
C GLU A 52 34.82 -26.78 60.03
N GLU A 53 34.65 -26.48 58.73
CA GLU A 53 35.11 -25.23 58.12
C GLU A 53 33.93 -24.26 57.94
N GLU A 54 34.08 -23.03 58.43
CA GLU A 54 33.25 -21.89 58.04
C GLU A 54 33.34 -21.69 56.52
N PRO A 55 32.22 -21.42 55.82
CA PRO A 55 32.25 -21.24 54.38
C PRO A 55 33.06 -20.00 54.02
N PRO A 56 33.94 -20.08 53.01
CA PRO A 56 34.86 -19.00 52.76
C PRO A 56 34.26 -17.85 51.98
N ALA A 57 34.67 -16.63 52.33
CA ALA A 57 34.18 -15.37 51.77
C ALA A 57 34.43 -15.15 50.25
N TRP A 58 35.14 -16.05 49.57
CA TRP A 58 35.53 -15.91 48.15
C TRP A 58 34.36 -16.22 47.19
N ASP A 59 33.40 -17.06 47.60
CA ASP A 59 32.22 -17.39 46.78
C ASP A 59 31.25 -16.21 46.63
N GLU A 60 31.19 -15.31 47.63
CA GLU A 60 30.35 -14.11 47.55
C GLU A 60 30.90 -13.05 46.59
N GLU A 61 32.23 -12.88 46.51
CA GLU A 61 32.84 -11.92 45.57
C GLU A 61 32.71 -12.41 44.12
N ALA A 62 32.92 -13.71 43.87
CA ALA A 62 32.73 -14.30 42.55
C ALA A 62 31.27 -14.20 42.09
N ALA A 63 30.31 -14.49 42.97
CA ALA A 63 28.88 -14.38 42.65
C ALA A 63 28.44 -12.94 42.37
N ARG A 64 29.02 -11.94 43.05
CA ARG A 64 28.74 -10.51 42.79
C ARG A 64 29.30 -10.04 41.46
N GLU A 65 30.48 -10.52 41.08
CA GLU A 65 31.11 -10.14 39.80
C GLU A 65 30.36 -10.76 38.61
N GLU A 66 29.89 -12.00 38.74
CA GLU A 66 29.05 -12.67 37.76
C GLU A 66 27.69 -11.96 37.60
N ALA A 67 27.05 -11.61 38.72
CA ALA A 67 25.79 -10.85 38.72
C ALA A 67 25.95 -9.49 38.04
N ALA A 68 27.06 -8.78 38.28
CA ALA A 68 27.33 -7.48 37.65
C ALA A 68 27.54 -7.59 36.13
N ARG A 69 28.20 -8.67 35.66
CA ARG A 69 28.37 -8.93 34.22
C ARG A 69 27.05 -9.30 33.54
N GLU A 70 26.22 -10.08 34.22
CA GLU A 70 24.90 -10.45 33.69
C GLU A 70 23.97 -9.22 33.59
N GLU A 71 24.02 -8.33 34.58
CA GLU A 71 23.27 -7.05 34.55
C GLU A 71 23.75 -6.13 33.43
N ALA A 72 25.07 -6.04 33.22
CA ALA A 72 25.66 -5.27 32.13
C ALA A 72 25.24 -5.81 30.75
N ALA A 73 25.28 -7.13 30.55
CA ALA A 73 24.85 -7.78 29.32
C ALA A 73 23.35 -7.57 29.04
N ARG A 74 22.51 -7.62 30.09
CA ARG A 74 21.06 -7.32 29.96
C ARG A 74 20.80 -5.87 29.58
N GLN A 75 21.54 -4.92 30.15
CA GLN A 75 21.42 -3.51 29.76
C GLN A 75 21.87 -3.26 28.32
N GLU A 76 22.94 -3.92 27.88
CA GLU A 76 23.44 -3.77 26.52
C GLU A 76 22.45 -4.36 25.49
N ALA A 77 21.91 -5.54 25.76
CA ALA A 77 20.85 -6.15 24.96
C ALA A 77 19.59 -5.27 24.88
N ALA A 78 19.16 -4.70 26.01
CA ALA A 78 18.00 -3.79 26.04
C ALA A 78 18.23 -2.51 25.22
N ARG A 79 19.46 -1.98 25.20
CA ARG A 79 19.81 -0.80 24.38
C ARG A 79 19.83 -1.15 22.89
N GLU A 80 20.36 -2.31 22.54
CA GLU A 80 20.40 -2.76 21.16
C GLU A 80 18.98 -3.01 20.61
N GLU A 81 18.10 -3.60 21.43
CA GLU A 81 16.71 -3.83 21.08
C GLU A 81 15.95 -2.50 20.90
N ALA A 82 16.14 -1.53 21.82
CA ALA A 82 15.56 -0.19 21.69
C ALA A 82 16.03 0.54 20.42
N ALA A 83 17.32 0.45 20.08
CA ALA A 83 17.85 1.07 18.87
C ALA A 83 17.29 0.43 17.59
N ARG A 84 17.07 -0.89 17.57
CA ARG A 84 16.44 -1.59 16.44
C ARG A 84 14.96 -1.20 16.30
N GLU A 85 14.25 -1.07 17.41
CA GLU A 85 12.85 -0.65 17.41
C GLU A 85 12.70 0.79 16.90
N GLU A 86 13.60 1.69 17.31
CA GLU A 86 13.62 3.08 16.85
C GLU A 86 13.92 3.17 15.35
N ALA A 87 14.92 2.42 14.86
CA ALA A 87 15.25 2.36 13.43
C ALA A 87 14.08 1.82 12.58
N ALA A 88 13.39 0.78 13.07
CA ALA A 88 12.22 0.22 12.38
C ALA A 88 11.05 1.21 12.33
N ARG A 89 10.83 1.99 13.40
CA ARG A 89 9.81 3.05 13.42
C ARG A 89 10.14 4.19 12.46
N GLU A 90 11.41 4.58 12.38
CA GLU A 90 11.85 5.64 11.47
C GLU A 90 11.72 5.21 10.00
N GLU A 91 12.05 3.96 9.69
CA GLU A 91 11.88 3.39 8.34
C GLU A 91 10.40 3.31 7.94
N ALA A 92 9.53 2.83 8.83
CA ALA A 92 8.09 2.79 8.61
C ALA A 92 7.51 4.21 8.40
N ALA A 93 7.94 5.19 9.19
CA ALA A 93 7.50 6.58 9.03
C ALA A 93 7.94 7.19 7.69
N ARG A 94 9.15 6.86 7.21
CA ARG A 94 9.63 7.30 5.89
C ARG A 94 8.87 6.63 4.75
N GLU A 95 8.57 5.34 4.88
CA GLU A 95 7.80 4.62 3.87
C GLU A 95 6.35 5.13 3.78
N GLU A 96 5.74 5.43 4.93
CA GLU A 96 4.41 6.03 5.01
C GLU A 96 4.40 7.44 4.40
N ALA A 97 5.38 8.29 4.72
CA ALA A 97 5.50 9.62 4.13
C ALA A 97 5.71 9.57 2.60
N ALA A 98 6.53 8.64 2.10
CA ALA A 98 6.74 8.48 0.66
C ALA A 98 5.48 8.01 -0.07
N ARG A 99 4.68 7.13 0.55
CA ARG A 99 3.38 6.72 0.00
C ARG A 99 2.37 7.86 0.01
N GLU A 100 2.37 8.66 1.07
CA GLU A 100 1.48 9.82 1.18
C GLU A 100 1.85 10.92 0.16
N GLU A 101 3.13 11.12 -0.10
CA GLU A 101 3.63 12.05 -1.12
C GLU A 101 3.27 11.58 -2.54
N ALA A 102 3.48 10.30 -2.86
CA ALA A 102 3.09 9.72 -4.15
C ALA A 102 1.56 9.79 -4.39
N ALA A 103 0.76 9.50 -3.36
CA ALA A 103 -0.70 9.62 -3.44
C ALA A 103 -1.17 11.08 -3.63
N ARG A 104 -0.43 12.05 -3.10
CA ARG A 104 -0.71 13.48 -3.31
C ARG A 104 -0.30 13.97 -4.69
N GLU A 105 0.78 13.44 -5.27
CA GLU A 105 1.17 13.75 -6.65
C GLU A 105 0.16 13.18 -7.66
N GLU A 106 -0.25 11.91 -7.54
CA GLU A 106 -1.29 11.34 -8.41
C GLU A 106 -2.60 12.14 -8.33
N ALA A 107 -3.07 12.46 -7.13
CA ALA A 107 -4.29 13.25 -6.93
C ALA A 107 -4.18 14.72 -7.41
N ALA A 108 -2.98 15.23 -7.71
CA ALA A 108 -2.76 16.58 -8.24
C ALA A 108 -2.64 16.59 -9.77
N GLU A 109 -2.18 15.51 -10.40
CA GLU A 109 -2.12 15.36 -11.85
C GLU A 109 -3.48 14.94 -12.45
N GLU A 110 -4.21 14.04 -11.80
CA GLU A 110 -5.52 13.54 -12.27
C GLU A 110 -6.62 14.60 -12.47
N PRO A 111 -6.86 15.58 -11.56
CA PRO A 111 -7.93 16.56 -11.75
C PRO A 111 -7.66 17.49 -12.95
N VAL A 112 -6.40 17.61 -13.38
CA VAL A 112 -6.04 18.42 -14.56
C VAL A 112 -6.43 17.70 -15.86
N GLU A 113 -6.35 16.38 -15.90
CA GLU A 113 -6.65 15.59 -17.09
C GLU A 113 -8.16 15.58 -17.42
N VAL A 114 -9.01 15.47 -16.40
CA VAL A 114 -10.48 15.52 -16.56
C VAL A 114 -10.91 16.88 -17.08
N GLU A 115 -10.41 17.97 -16.48
CA GLU A 115 -10.74 19.33 -16.93
C GLU A 115 -10.24 19.58 -18.36
N ALA A 116 -9.07 19.05 -18.72
CA ALA A 116 -8.55 19.11 -20.08
C ALA A 116 -9.45 18.38 -21.08
N LEU A 117 -9.89 17.16 -20.77
CA LEU A 117 -10.80 16.39 -21.62
C LEU A 117 -12.15 17.12 -21.82
N LEU A 118 -12.75 17.62 -20.73
CA LEU A 118 -14.01 18.37 -20.79
C LEU A 118 -13.86 19.66 -21.59
N THR A 119 -12.71 20.34 -21.46
CA THR A 119 -12.38 21.53 -22.23
C THR A 119 -12.24 21.19 -23.71
N GLU A 120 -11.49 20.13 -24.05
CA GLU A 120 -11.29 19.69 -25.43
C GLU A 120 -12.62 19.31 -26.09
N ALA A 121 -13.48 18.56 -25.40
CA ALA A 121 -14.81 18.23 -25.88
C ALA A 121 -15.66 19.49 -26.14
N ARG A 122 -15.60 20.49 -25.24
CA ARG A 122 -16.33 21.76 -25.40
C ARG A 122 -15.81 22.58 -26.57
N GLU A 123 -14.50 22.67 -26.76
CA GLU A 123 -13.92 23.36 -27.92
C GLU A 123 -14.27 22.65 -29.23
N THR A 124 -14.20 21.32 -29.23
CA THR A 124 -14.56 20.49 -30.38
C THR A 124 -16.04 20.60 -30.71
N TYR A 125 -16.92 20.70 -29.70
CA TYR A 125 -18.34 20.99 -29.91
C TYR A 125 -18.55 22.25 -30.75
N TRP A 126 -17.83 23.34 -30.44
CA TRP A 126 -17.95 24.59 -31.20
C TRP A 126 -17.34 24.51 -32.61
N ARG A 127 -16.30 23.69 -32.79
CA ARG A 127 -15.54 23.58 -34.04
C ARG A 127 -16.16 22.61 -35.03
N GLU A 128 -16.58 21.45 -34.54
CA GLU A 128 -16.92 20.25 -35.31
C GLU A 128 -18.30 19.68 -34.95
N GLY A 129 -18.89 20.13 -33.85
CA GLY A 129 -20.26 19.78 -33.43
C GLY A 129 -20.32 18.69 -32.36
N ALA A 130 -21.54 18.40 -31.91
CA ALA A 130 -21.79 17.50 -30.79
C ALA A 130 -21.30 16.07 -31.00
N ALA A 131 -21.40 15.52 -32.22
CA ALA A 131 -20.93 14.16 -32.50
C ALA A 131 -19.42 14.00 -32.27
N ALA A 132 -18.62 14.96 -32.71
CA ALA A 132 -17.17 14.94 -32.49
C ALA A 132 -16.83 15.09 -31.00
N ALA A 133 -17.53 15.99 -30.29
CA ALA A 133 -17.35 16.15 -28.85
C ALA A 133 -17.71 14.89 -28.05
N MET A 134 -18.79 14.19 -28.40
CA MET A 134 -19.17 12.94 -27.76
C MET A 134 -18.09 11.87 -27.95
N ASN A 135 -17.55 11.72 -29.17
CA ASN A 135 -16.48 10.76 -29.43
C ASN A 135 -15.25 11.01 -28.55
N ILE A 136 -14.89 12.27 -28.29
CA ILE A 136 -13.78 12.62 -27.39
C ILE A 136 -14.06 12.12 -25.96
N LEU A 137 -15.26 12.40 -25.44
CA LEU A 137 -15.62 11.97 -24.08
C LEU A 137 -15.72 10.43 -23.96
N GLU A 138 -16.25 9.77 -24.99
CA GLU A 138 -16.35 8.31 -25.05
C GLU A 138 -14.96 7.66 -25.12
N ASP A 139 -14.07 8.17 -25.97
CA ASP A 139 -12.68 7.68 -26.08
C ASP A 139 -11.92 7.89 -24.77
N GLY A 140 -12.07 9.05 -24.11
CA GLY A 140 -11.50 9.31 -22.78
C GLY A 140 -11.97 8.28 -21.75
N LEU A 141 -13.29 8.02 -21.68
CA LEU A 141 -13.88 7.03 -20.76
C LEU A 141 -13.46 5.58 -21.03
N GLU A 142 -13.01 5.27 -22.25
CA GLU A 142 -12.54 3.94 -22.65
C GLU A 142 -11.03 3.75 -22.42
N THR A 143 -10.25 4.81 -22.65
CA THR A 143 -8.79 4.75 -22.67
C THR A 143 -8.15 5.04 -21.31
N GLN A 144 -8.84 5.79 -20.45
CA GLN A 144 -8.32 6.23 -19.15
C GLN A 144 -9.15 5.69 -17.99
N ALA A 145 -8.47 5.47 -16.87
CA ALA A 145 -9.12 5.16 -15.61
C ALA A 145 -9.30 6.47 -14.83
N TYR A 146 -10.55 6.83 -14.55
CA TYR A 146 -10.89 8.00 -13.73
C TYR A 146 -11.40 7.56 -12.37
N GLU A 147 -11.22 8.42 -11.36
CA GLU A 147 -11.87 8.26 -10.09
C GLU A 147 -13.39 8.27 -10.23
N SER A 148 -14.09 7.68 -9.25
CA SER A 148 -15.55 7.49 -9.36
C SER A 148 -16.28 8.82 -9.56
N ARG A 149 -15.86 9.89 -8.87
CA ARG A 149 -16.47 11.22 -9.00
C ARG A 149 -16.23 11.83 -10.37
N GLU A 150 -14.99 11.86 -10.83
CA GLU A 150 -14.57 12.45 -12.10
C GLU A 150 -15.23 11.76 -13.29
N ARG A 151 -15.31 10.43 -13.23
CA ARG A 151 -16.04 9.65 -14.22
C ARG A 151 -17.50 10.07 -14.31
N ALA A 152 -18.12 10.46 -13.19
CA ALA A 152 -19.49 10.93 -13.17
C ALA A 152 -19.65 12.29 -13.84
N ASP A 153 -18.68 13.20 -13.68
CA ASP A 153 -18.69 14.51 -14.34
C ASP A 153 -18.62 14.34 -15.87
N ILE A 154 -17.74 13.47 -16.37
CA ILE A 154 -17.61 13.14 -17.81
C ILE A 154 -18.91 12.52 -18.34
N LEU A 155 -19.46 11.52 -17.63
CA LEU A 155 -20.73 10.88 -18.00
C LEU A 155 -21.92 11.85 -17.98
N GLY A 156 -21.93 12.81 -17.06
CA GLY A 156 -22.92 13.87 -16.99
C GLY A 156 -22.91 14.76 -18.23
N GLU A 157 -21.72 15.21 -18.65
CA GLU A 157 -21.56 16.01 -19.86
C GLU A 157 -21.84 15.21 -21.15
N LEU A 158 -21.44 13.94 -21.21
CA LEU A 158 -21.80 13.06 -22.32
C LEU A 158 -23.33 12.94 -22.45
N GLY A 159 -24.04 12.74 -21.34
CA GLY A 159 -25.50 12.71 -21.33
C GLY A 159 -26.13 14.03 -21.79
N ASN A 160 -25.55 15.17 -21.41
CA ASN A 160 -26.01 16.49 -21.86
C ASN A 160 -25.88 16.64 -23.38
N LEU A 161 -24.76 16.20 -23.96
CA LEU A 161 -24.52 16.23 -25.40
C LEU A 161 -25.48 15.30 -26.16
N GLN A 162 -25.69 14.09 -25.66
CA GLN A 162 -26.63 13.12 -26.24
C GLN A 162 -28.07 13.66 -26.21
N HIS A 163 -28.47 14.31 -25.12
CA HIS A 163 -29.78 14.95 -25.04
C HIS A 163 -29.91 16.11 -26.03
N ALA A 164 -28.86 16.92 -26.20
CA ALA A 164 -28.85 18.04 -27.15
C ALA A 164 -28.98 17.59 -28.62
N THR A 165 -28.49 16.40 -28.97
CA THR A 165 -28.64 15.80 -30.30
C THR A 165 -29.96 15.04 -30.50
N GLY A 166 -30.75 14.89 -29.43
CA GLY A 166 -32.07 14.25 -29.44
C GLY A 166 -32.04 12.76 -29.09
N ASP A 167 -30.89 12.19 -28.75
CA ASP A 167 -30.77 10.81 -28.27
C ASP A 167 -31.03 10.74 -26.76
N VAL A 168 -32.32 10.84 -26.40
CA VAL A 168 -32.74 10.91 -25.00
C VAL A 168 -32.52 9.58 -24.27
N GLU A 169 -32.56 8.45 -24.98
CA GLU A 169 -32.32 7.14 -24.38
C GLU A 169 -30.85 6.97 -23.98
N ALA A 170 -29.92 7.29 -24.89
CA ALA A 170 -28.50 7.29 -24.59
C ALA A 170 -28.17 8.27 -23.44
N ALA A 171 -28.77 9.47 -23.49
CA ALA A 171 -28.59 10.49 -22.45
C ALA A 171 -28.98 9.98 -21.05
N MET A 172 -30.15 9.35 -20.91
CA MET A 172 -30.58 8.75 -19.65
C MET A 172 -29.63 7.63 -19.20
N GLY A 173 -29.11 6.82 -20.14
CA GLY A 173 -28.11 5.81 -19.83
C GLY A 173 -26.81 6.39 -19.27
N SER A 174 -26.33 7.51 -19.82
CA SER A 174 -25.13 8.21 -19.33
C SER A 174 -25.38 8.87 -17.97
N TRP A 175 -26.51 9.55 -17.79
CA TRP A 175 -26.86 10.17 -16.51
C TRP A 175 -27.09 9.14 -15.38
N ASP A 176 -27.70 8.00 -15.68
CA ASP A 176 -27.86 6.92 -14.69
C ASP A 176 -26.49 6.42 -14.22
N ARG A 177 -25.55 6.17 -15.14
CA ARG A 177 -24.18 5.75 -14.79
C ARG A 177 -23.44 6.83 -14.00
N ALA A 178 -23.65 8.11 -14.31
CA ALA A 178 -23.09 9.21 -13.52
C ALA A 178 -23.67 9.22 -12.09
N LEU A 179 -24.99 9.10 -11.95
CA LEU A 179 -25.67 9.04 -10.64
C LEU A 179 -25.22 7.83 -9.80
N GLU A 180 -24.91 6.69 -10.42
CA GLU A 180 -24.34 5.53 -9.74
C GLU A 180 -22.96 5.81 -9.13
N LYS A 181 -22.19 6.70 -9.76
CA LYS A 181 -20.80 7.01 -9.37
C LYS A 181 -20.69 8.22 -8.43
N LEU A 182 -21.63 9.16 -8.51
CA LEU A 182 -21.68 10.30 -7.60
C LEU A 182 -21.92 9.89 -6.14
N PRO A 183 -21.33 10.61 -5.16
CA PRO A 183 -21.69 10.47 -3.76
C PRO A 183 -23.13 10.95 -3.50
N GLU A 184 -23.80 10.33 -2.52
CA GLU A 184 -25.23 10.54 -2.23
C GLU A 184 -25.62 12.02 -2.05
N GLY A 185 -24.75 12.79 -1.38
CA GLY A 185 -24.95 14.23 -1.15
C GLY A 185 -25.07 15.06 -2.43
N GLU A 186 -24.49 14.59 -3.53
CA GLU A 186 -24.39 15.33 -4.80
C GLU A 186 -25.40 14.85 -5.84
N ARG A 187 -25.86 13.59 -5.73
CA ARG A 187 -26.90 13.03 -6.61
C ARG A 187 -28.16 13.89 -6.64
N ARG A 188 -28.56 14.47 -5.50
CA ARG A 188 -29.74 15.35 -5.42
C ARG A 188 -29.63 16.56 -6.35
N ALA A 189 -28.46 17.17 -6.46
CA ALA A 189 -28.24 18.33 -7.32
C ALA A 189 -28.32 17.95 -8.80
N MET A 190 -27.71 16.82 -9.17
CA MET A 190 -27.77 16.30 -10.54
C MET A 190 -29.19 15.85 -10.93
N MET A 191 -29.92 15.18 -10.03
CA MET A 191 -31.27 14.69 -10.33
C MET A 191 -32.28 15.81 -10.58
N ALA A 192 -32.17 16.95 -9.88
CA ALA A 192 -33.14 18.05 -9.95
C ALA A 192 -33.46 18.52 -11.39
N PRO A 193 -32.48 18.85 -12.26
CA PRO A 193 -32.74 19.19 -13.65
C PRO A 193 -33.19 18.01 -14.51
N LEU A 194 -32.88 16.76 -14.14
CA LEU A 194 -33.26 15.57 -14.90
C LEU A 194 -34.72 15.17 -14.71
N ARG A 195 -35.33 15.49 -13.57
CA ARG A 195 -36.73 15.14 -13.25
C ARG A 195 -37.74 15.40 -14.39
N PRO A 196 -37.83 16.58 -15.01
CA PRO A 196 -38.79 16.82 -16.09
C PRO A 196 -38.51 15.97 -17.34
N ILE A 197 -37.26 15.58 -17.58
CA ILE A 197 -36.86 14.73 -18.71
C ILE A 197 -37.32 13.30 -18.44
N TYR A 198 -36.98 12.74 -17.27
CA TYR A 198 -37.40 11.40 -16.88
C TYR A 198 -38.93 11.29 -16.78
N ALA A 199 -39.62 12.31 -16.27
CA ALA A 199 -41.08 12.37 -16.25
C ALA A 199 -41.73 12.20 -17.63
N ARG A 200 -41.05 12.67 -18.68
CA ARG A 200 -41.57 12.70 -20.06
C ARG A 200 -41.13 11.47 -20.87
N HIS A 201 -39.91 11.00 -20.64
CA HIS A 201 -39.25 10.04 -21.54
C HIS A 201 -38.96 8.69 -20.91
N HIS A 202 -38.85 8.59 -19.59
CA HIS A 202 -38.55 7.32 -18.93
C HIS A 202 -39.85 6.52 -18.66
N PRO A 203 -39.88 5.18 -18.88
CA PRO A 203 -41.10 4.38 -18.68
C PRO A 203 -41.67 4.43 -17.25
N GLN A 204 -40.79 4.55 -16.25
CA GLN A 204 -41.17 4.70 -14.84
C GLN A 204 -41.29 6.17 -14.40
N GLY A 205 -41.12 7.13 -15.33
CA GLY A 205 -41.16 8.54 -15.01
C GLY A 205 -40.11 8.96 -13.98
N VAL A 206 -40.50 9.89 -13.12
CA VAL A 206 -39.66 10.42 -12.02
C VAL A 206 -39.33 9.35 -10.98
N ASP A 207 -40.17 8.33 -10.82
CA ASP A 207 -40.00 7.29 -9.80
C ASP A 207 -38.71 6.48 -10.01
N HIS A 208 -38.20 6.42 -11.25
CA HIS A 208 -36.88 5.83 -11.52
C HIS A 208 -35.76 6.55 -10.77
N LEU A 209 -35.81 7.88 -10.69
CA LEU A 209 -34.76 8.67 -10.04
C LEU A 209 -34.72 8.45 -8.52
N GLU A 210 -35.82 8.01 -7.92
CA GLU A 210 -35.88 7.73 -6.47
C GLU A 210 -34.91 6.61 -6.05
N ARG A 211 -34.47 5.75 -6.97
CA ARG A 211 -33.47 4.71 -6.68
C ARG A 211 -32.07 5.28 -6.36
N PHE A 212 -31.81 6.52 -6.76
CA PHE A 212 -30.52 7.21 -6.58
C PHE A 212 -30.51 8.17 -5.39
N ARG A 213 -31.60 8.21 -4.63
CA ARG A 213 -31.78 9.13 -3.50
C ARG A 213 -30.97 8.72 -2.28
#